data_AF-A0A353SYJ7-F1
#
_entry.id   AF-A0A353SYJ7-F1
#
_cell.length_a   1.000
_cell.length_b   1.000
_cell.length_c   1.000
_cell.angle_alpha   90.00
_cell.angle_beta   90.00
_cell.angle_gamma   90.00
#
_symmetry.space_group_name_H-M   'P 1'
#
loop_
_entity.id
_entity.type
_entity.pdbx_description
1 polymer ?
#
loop_
_entity_poly.entity_id
_entity_poly.type
_entity_poly.pdbx_seq_one_letter_code
_entity_poly.pdbx_strand_id
1 'polypeptide(L)'
;MARIFDVIEYPNEMTDEIVHRFPENGIGDYRIGSQVIVREAQNAVFFRDGNALDTFGPGRHTIATANIPKLIDFIGKAFNDRTPFPAEVYFVSMKEFVNRKWGTPQPIIVRNPGMGLGVALLQGFGSYSFKVSDPQQFITQVVGTQGTYRMYEIEDRLRNILLSKLADILGETTSAKSVVELIGLTEEIGAGIRAKGQDDFAALGLTLISFYIGNLKPSEKSAQELRDMGMLDMGTYTQLQAADAMRDAAQNPSGGAGLTAGIGAGMGIGNLMQQATSGAMAGQQQSNSNTGVNGVPDVMTPSEAAKVLKVTEEDVMAAITSGDLKAKKLGNAYRISKSSLEEFLKG
;
A
#
# COMPACT_ATOMS: atom_id res chain seq x y z
N MET A 1 19.33 54.10 -20.14
CA MET A 1 19.40 53.57 -21.51
C MET A 1 18.10 52.85 -21.80
N ALA A 2 17.49 53.05 -22.97
CA ALA A 2 16.34 52.24 -23.37
C ALA A 2 16.79 50.79 -23.52
N ARG A 3 16.12 49.85 -22.84
CA ARG A 3 16.29 48.41 -23.05
C ARG A 3 15.62 48.12 -24.41
N ILE A 4 16.31 47.48 -25.35
CA ILE A 4 15.83 47.30 -26.75
C ILE A 4 15.66 45.82 -27.07
N PHE A 5 16.63 45.00 -26.65
CA PHE A 5 16.61 43.55 -26.74
C PHE A 5 17.06 42.95 -25.41
N ASP A 6 16.53 41.78 -25.10
CA ASP A 6 16.89 41.01 -23.90
C ASP A 6 17.66 39.76 -24.29
N VAL A 7 18.63 39.39 -23.47
CA VAL A 7 19.28 38.08 -23.53
C VAL A 7 18.82 37.29 -22.31
N ILE A 8 18.20 36.15 -22.56
CA ILE A 8 17.64 35.25 -21.55
C ILE A 8 18.45 33.97 -21.60
N GLU A 9 19.23 33.72 -20.56
CA GLU A 9 20.02 32.50 -20.43
C GLU A 9 20.06 32.04 -18.98
N TYR A 10 20.22 30.73 -18.78
CA TYR A 10 20.40 30.14 -17.46
C TYR A 10 21.64 29.24 -17.43
N PRO A 11 22.83 29.79 -17.07
CA PRO A 11 24.11 29.07 -17.18
C PRO A 11 24.37 28.05 -16.05
N ASN A 12 23.35 27.64 -15.28
CA ASN A 12 23.49 26.68 -14.19
C ASN A 12 23.39 25.22 -14.70
N GLU A 13 24.15 24.31 -14.11
CA GLU A 13 24.16 22.88 -14.44
C GLU A 13 22.92 22.11 -13.97
N MET A 14 22.05 22.72 -13.15
CA MET A 14 20.78 22.16 -12.68
C MET A 14 20.95 20.75 -12.07
N THR A 15 21.87 20.62 -11.10
CA THR A 15 22.21 19.31 -10.50
C THR A 15 21.08 18.71 -9.68
N ASP A 16 20.43 19.50 -8.83
CA ASP A 16 19.27 19.10 -8.02
C ASP A 16 17.99 19.88 -8.38
N GLU A 17 18.04 20.59 -9.50
CA GLU A 17 16.97 21.40 -10.04
C GLU A 17 16.48 20.79 -11.35
N ILE A 18 15.17 20.66 -11.50
CA ILE A 18 14.56 20.11 -12.71
C ILE A 18 14.10 21.25 -13.61
N VAL A 19 13.52 22.31 -13.01
CA VAL A 19 12.97 23.45 -13.75
C VAL A 19 13.33 24.77 -13.07
N HIS A 20 13.70 25.74 -13.90
CA HIS A 20 13.93 27.13 -13.52
C HIS A 20 13.07 28.07 -14.35
N ARG A 21 12.29 28.96 -13.73
CA ARG A 21 11.49 29.97 -14.42
C ARG A 21 12.24 31.30 -14.45
N PHE A 22 12.21 31.96 -15.61
CA PHE A 22 12.67 33.32 -15.79
C PHE A 22 11.51 34.20 -16.31
N PRO A 23 11.23 35.36 -15.68
CA PRO A 23 11.82 35.84 -14.42
C PRO A 23 11.37 34.96 -13.23
N GLU A 24 12.21 34.85 -12.21
CA GLU A 24 11.94 34.02 -11.02
C GLU A 24 10.67 34.47 -10.28
N ASN A 25 10.43 35.78 -10.25
CA ASN A 25 9.29 36.41 -9.61
C ASN A 25 8.63 37.44 -10.53
N GLY A 26 7.30 37.51 -10.48
CA GLY A 26 6.53 38.50 -11.21
C GLY A 26 6.27 38.11 -12.68
N ILE A 27 6.09 39.14 -13.51
CA ILE A 27 5.72 39.04 -14.92
C ILE A 27 6.94 39.44 -15.76
N GLY A 28 7.33 38.60 -16.72
CA GLY A 28 8.38 38.95 -17.68
C GLY A 28 7.87 39.85 -18.79
N ASP A 29 8.67 40.87 -19.13
CA ASP A 29 8.38 41.90 -20.13
C ASP A 29 9.34 41.81 -21.34
N TYR A 30 9.46 40.62 -21.93
CA TYR A 30 10.41 40.40 -23.03
C TYR A 30 10.00 41.14 -24.30
N ARG A 31 10.91 41.95 -24.84
CA ARG A 31 10.71 42.66 -26.12
C ARG A 31 10.82 41.74 -27.33
N ILE A 32 10.21 42.17 -28.43
CA ILE A 32 10.33 41.46 -29.71
C ILE A 32 11.80 41.44 -30.15
N GLY A 33 12.28 40.27 -30.59
CA GLY A 33 13.66 40.09 -31.02
C GLY A 33 14.65 39.73 -29.89
N SER A 34 14.17 39.61 -28.65
CA SER A 34 14.97 39.09 -27.54
C SER A 34 15.47 37.67 -27.82
N GLN A 35 16.67 37.37 -27.35
CA GLN A 35 17.38 36.12 -27.60
C GLN A 35 17.27 35.21 -26.37
N VAL A 36 16.85 33.96 -26.59
CA VAL A 36 16.96 32.88 -25.60
C VAL A 36 18.15 32.01 -25.98
N ILE A 37 19.09 31.83 -25.06
CA ILE A 37 20.24 30.97 -25.26
C ILE A 37 20.05 29.75 -24.36
N VAL A 38 19.88 28.58 -24.98
CA VAL A 38 19.64 27.30 -24.34
C VAL A 38 20.92 26.47 -24.39
N ARG A 39 21.33 25.90 -23.25
CA ARG A 39 22.51 25.04 -23.16
C ARG A 39 22.17 23.61 -23.61
N GLU A 40 23.19 22.83 -23.98
CA GLU A 40 23.03 21.48 -24.54
C GLU A 40 22.22 20.51 -23.66
N ALA A 41 22.37 20.64 -22.35
CA ALA A 41 21.71 19.78 -21.37
C ALA A 41 20.34 20.31 -20.90
N GLN A 42 19.78 21.31 -21.59
CA GLN A 42 18.55 22.00 -21.22
C GLN A 42 17.63 22.17 -22.42
N ASN A 43 16.33 22.29 -22.15
CA ASN A 43 15.34 22.84 -23.08
C ASN A 43 14.70 24.07 -22.45
N ALA A 44 14.26 25.03 -23.25
CA ALA A 44 13.51 26.19 -22.78
C ALA A 44 12.08 26.17 -23.32
N VAL A 45 11.08 26.25 -22.44
CA VAL A 45 9.67 26.33 -22.82
C VAL A 45 9.20 27.77 -22.66
N PHE A 46 8.67 28.34 -23.74
CA PHE A 46 8.18 29.71 -23.76
C PHE A 46 6.68 29.77 -23.52
N PHE A 47 6.30 30.53 -22.50
CA PHE A 47 4.91 30.78 -22.15
C PHE A 47 4.55 32.24 -22.43
N ARG A 48 3.37 32.44 -23.01
CA ARG A 48 2.77 33.77 -23.20
C ARG A 48 1.26 33.67 -23.03
N ASP A 49 0.66 34.66 -22.39
CA ASP A 49 -0.79 34.75 -22.20
C ASP A 49 -1.38 33.49 -21.51
N GLY A 50 -0.59 32.83 -20.65
CA GLY A 50 -0.97 31.60 -19.96
C GLY A 50 -0.85 30.31 -20.77
N ASN A 51 -0.39 30.36 -22.02
CA ASN A 51 -0.21 29.19 -22.89
C ASN A 51 1.26 28.90 -23.15
N ALA A 52 1.63 27.61 -23.15
CA ALA A 52 2.91 27.17 -23.70
C ALA A 52 2.86 27.28 -25.22
N LEU A 53 3.71 28.12 -25.80
CA LEU A 53 3.72 28.38 -27.23
C LEU A 53 4.72 27.53 -27.99
N ASP A 54 5.91 27.34 -27.43
CA ASP A 54 6.98 26.59 -28.10
C ASP A 54 8.01 26.04 -27.10
N THR A 55 8.72 24.99 -27.51
CA THR A 55 9.86 24.40 -26.79
C THR A 55 11.12 24.51 -27.63
N PHE A 56 12.09 25.26 -27.11
CA PHE A 56 13.38 25.47 -27.74
C PHE A 56 14.42 24.48 -27.22
N GLY A 57 15.05 23.74 -28.14
CA GLY A 57 16.22 22.92 -27.83
C GLY A 57 17.52 23.73 -27.72
N PRO A 58 18.68 23.07 -27.61
CA PRO A 58 19.98 23.74 -27.48
C PRO A 58 20.28 24.73 -28.61
N GLY A 59 20.86 25.88 -28.24
CA GLY A 59 21.26 26.92 -29.20
C GLY A 59 20.63 28.28 -28.91
N ARG A 60 20.78 29.20 -29.86
CA ARG A 60 20.26 30.57 -29.77
C ARG A 60 18.96 30.69 -30.57
N HIS A 61 17.91 31.14 -29.89
CA HIS A 61 16.57 31.31 -30.44
C HIS A 61 16.11 32.76 -30.27
N THR A 62 15.34 33.26 -31.24
CA THR A 62 14.78 34.62 -31.18
C THR A 62 13.30 34.54 -30.83
N ILE A 63 12.88 35.17 -29.73
CA ILE A 63 11.46 35.22 -29.37
C ILE A 63 10.77 36.34 -30.14
N ALA A 64 9.65 36.00 -30.79
CA ALA A 64 8.68 36.96 -31.30
C ALA A 64 7.59 37.22 -30.25
N THR A 65 7.69 38.32 -29.51
CA THR A 65 6.61 38.84 -28.64
C THR A 65 5.88 40.00 -29.30
N ALA A 66 4.65 40.31 -28.86
CA ALA A 66 3.94 41.52 -29.28
C ALA A 66 4.45 42.79 -28.57
N ASN A 67 5.50 42.69 -27.76
CA ASN A 67 6.10 43.80 -27.03
C ASN A 67 7.06 44.58 -27.93
N ILE A 68 6.54 45.56 -28.65
CA ILE A 68 7.34 46.46 -29.48
C ILE A 68 8.14 47.44 -28.58
N PRO A 69 9.49 47.53 -28.73
CA PRO A 69 10.33 48.43 -27.95
C PRO A 69 9.82 49.87 -27.99
N LYS A 70 9.90 50.59 -26.86
CA LYS A 70 9.42 51.97 -26.64
C LYS A 70 7.90 52.16 -26.69
N LEU A 71 7.17 51.42 -27.52
CA LEU A 71 5.70 51.46 -27.54
C LEU A 71 5.12 50.78 -26.29
N ILE A 72 5.71 49.66 -25.88
CA ILE A 72 5.31 48.95 -24.66
C ILE A 72 5.53 49.79 -23.39
N ASP A 73 6.62 50.58 -23.35
CA ASP A 73 6.92 51.46 -22.21
C ASP A 73 5.92 52.64 -22.11
N PHE A 74 5.33 53.05 -23.23
CA PHE A 74 4.28 54.07 -23.27
C PHE A 74 2.91 53.51 -22.91
N ILE A 75 2.57 52.33 -23.43
CA ILE A 75 1.31 51.63 -23.13
C ILE A 75 1.31 51.14 -21.67
N GLY A 76 2.43 50.66 -21.16
CA GLY A 76 2.57 50.17 -19.78
C GLY A 76 2.16 51.19 -18.74
N LYS A 77 2.40 52.50 -18.97
CA LYS A 77 1.95 53.59 -18.08
C LYS A 77 0.44 53.66 -17.91
N ALA A 78 -0.33 53.25 -18.91
CA ALA A 78 -1.79 53.15 -18.83
C ALA A 78 -2.27 51.90 -18.05
N PHE A 79 -1.39 50.91 -17.86
CA PHE A 79 -1.65 49.66 -17.16
C PHE A 79 -0.85 49.54 -15.84
N ASN A 80 -0.71 50.65 -15.10
CA ASN A 80 0.04 50.72 -13.83
C ASN A 80 1.50 50.23 -13.96
N ASP A 81 2.18 50.65 -15.03
CA ASP A 81 3.56 50.27 -15.38
C ASP A 81 3.78 48.75 -15.56
N ARG A 82 2.72 48.00 -15.90
CA ARG A 82 2.80 46.56 -16.22
C ARG A 82 2.68 46.32 -17.71
N THR A 83 3.37 45.30 -18.20
CA THR A 83 3.18 44.84 -19.58
C THR A 83 1.82 44.13 -19.73
N PRO A 84 1.00 44.47 -20.74
CA PRO A 84 -0.22 43.73 -21.05
C PRO A 84 0.05 42.36 -21.68
N PHE A 85 1.28 42.07 -22.11
CA PHE A 85 1.67 40.79 -22.70
C PHE A 85 2.74 40.12 -21.82
N PRO A 86 2.31 39.41 -20.75
CA PRO A 86 3.20 38.67 -19.88
C PRO A 86 3.86 37.53 -20.64
N ALA A 87 5.16 37.38 -20.47
CA ALA A 87 5.93 36.32 -21.10
C ALA A 87 6.91 35.69 -20.10
N GLU A 88 7.05 34.38 -20.17
CA GLU A 88 7.83 33.59 -19.21
C GLU A 88 8.62 32.52 -19.95
N VAL A 89 9.84 32.24 -19.50
CA VAL A 89 10.70 31.21 -20.07
C VAL A 89 11.06 30.24 -18.97
N TYR A 90 10.77 28.96 -19.17
CA TYR A 90 11.12 27.90 -18.24
C TYR A 90 12.26 27.08 -18.82
N PHE A 91 13.41 27.08 -18.16
CA PHE A 91 14.52 26.19 -18.47
C PHE A 91 14.31 24.86 -17.75
N VAL A 92 14.38 23.75 -18.49
CA VAL A 92 14.16 22.39 -18.00
C VAL A 92 15.41 21.58 -18.25
N SER A 93 15.88 20.89 -17.22
CA SER A 93 17.02 19.98 -17.32
C SER A 93 16.62 18.71 -18.09
N MET A 94 17.32 18.44 -19.19
CA MET A 94 17.15 17.23 -20.00
C MET A 94 18.12 16.11 -19.59
N LYS A 95 18.90 16.34 -18.53
CA LYS A 95 19.86 15.37 -17.97
C LYS A 95 19.13 14.17 -17.38
N GLU A 96 19.84 13.05 -17.37
CA GLU A 96 19.41 11.90 -16.58
C GLU A 96 19.70 12.13 -15.09
N PHE A 97 18.67 12.02 -14.27
CA PHE A 97 18.78 12.01 -12.81
C PHE A 97 19.09 10.59 -12.36
N VAL A 98 20.38 10.29 -12.27
CA VAL A 98 20.88 8.95 -11.94
C VAL A 98 20.82 8.61 -10.45
N ASN A 99 20.78 7.32 -10.14
CA ASN A 99 20.99 6.77 -8.79
C ASN A 99 20.04 7.30 -7.70
N ARG A 100 18.82 7.71 -8.07
CA ARG A 100 17.81 8.12 -7.11
C ARG A 100 17.35 6.92 -6.31
N LYS A 101 17.27 7.06 -4.99
CA LYS A 101 17.01 5.94 -4.09
C LYS A 101 15.52 5.71 -3.93
N TRP A 102 15.14 4.44 -3.84
CA TRP A 102 13.80 4.04 -3.45
C TRP A 102 13.90 2.96 -2.36
N GLY A 103 12.85 2.84 -1.57
CA GLY A 103 12.72 1.81 -0.55
C GLY A 103 11.29 1.71 -0.06
N THR A 104 10.92 0.54 0.43
CA THR A 104 9.60 0.28 1.01
C THR A 104 9.56 0.80 2.45
N PRO A 105 8.83 1.88 2.77
CA PRO A 105 8.74 2.38 4.14
C PRO A 105 7.99 1.39 5.05
N GLN A 106 6.99 0.71 4.49
CA GLN A 106 6.26 -0.36 5.14
C GLN A 106 6.50 -1.68 4.40
N PRO A 107 6.59 -2.82 5.11
CA PRO A 107 6.70 -4.11 4.45
C PRO A 107 5.48 -4.41 3.58
N ILE A 108 5.73 -4.98 2.41
CA ILE A 108 4.70 -5.45 1.48
C ILE A 108 4.34 -6.88 1.88
N ILE A 109 3.05 -7.13 2.10
CA ILE A 109 2.53 -8.47 2.37
C ILE A 109 2.48 -9.23 1.05
N VAL A 110 3.14 -10.38 1.00
CA VAL A 110 3.15 -11.28 -0.16
C VAL A 110 2.78 -12.69 0.26
N ARG A 111 2.29 -13.48 -0.71
CA ARG A 111 2.07 -14.91 -0.49
C ARG A 111 3.43 -15.63 -0.45
N ASN A 112 3.51 -16.75 0.25
CA ASN A 112 4.71 -17.56 0.29
C ASN A 112 4.33 -19.05 0.27
N PRO A 113 3.95 -19.58 -0.90
CA PRO A 113 3.49 -20.95 -1.02
C PRO A 113 4.57 -21.94 -0.60
N GLY A 114 4.19 -22.94 0.20
CA GLY A 114 5.09 -24.01 0.65
C GLY A 114 6.05 -23.64 1.80
N MET A 115 5.95 -22.44 2.38
CA MET A 115 6.89 -21.96 3.41
C MET A 115 6.18 -21.25 4.58
N GLY A 116 6.51 -21.65 5.82
CA GLY A 116 6.09 -20.98 7.06
C GLY A 116 4.57 -20.81 7.18
N LEU A 117 4.12 -19.56 7.38
CA LEU A 117 2.72 -19.17 7.56
C LEU A 117 1.93 -19.03 6.23
N GLY A 118 2.54 -19.35 5.08
CA GLY A 118 1.94 -19.14 3.76
C GLY A 118 1.92 -17.68 3.29
N VAL A 119 2.41 -16.75 4.11
CA VAL A 119 2.58 -15.32 3.82
C VAL A 119 3.93 -14.85 4.33
N ALA A 120 4.50 -13.83 3.68
CA ALA A 120 5.73 -13.19 4.09
C ALA A 120 5.60 -11.67 3.98
N LEU A 121 6.34 -10.96 4.82
CA LEU A 121 6.49 -9.52 4.72
C LEU A 121 7.81 -9.22 4.04
N LEU A 122 7.79 -8.53 2.90
CA LEU A 122 9.01 -8.16 2.19
C LEU A 122 9.29 -6.67 2.32
N GLN A 123 10.56 -6.35 2.54
CA GLN A 123 11.08 -5.01 2.44
C GLN A 123 12.20 -4.99 1.40
N GLY A 124 12.14 -3.99 0.53
CA GLY A 124 13.09 -3.81 -0.54
C GLY A 124 13.64 -2.39 -0.59
N PHE A 125 14.85 -2.27 -1.11
CA PHE A 125 15.45 -0.99 -1.46
C PHE A 125 16.24 -1.12 -2.75
N GLY A 126 16.50 0.02 -3.39
CA GLY A 126 17.29 0.04 -4.60
C GLY A 126 17.48 1.45 -5.13
N SER A 127 17.67 1.54 -6.44
CA SER A 127 17.82 2.81 -7.14
C SER A 127 17.08 2.82 -8.47
N TYR A 128 16.70 4.01 -8.89
CA TYR A 128 16.09 4.26 -10.20
C TYR A 128 16.74 5.49 -10.82
N SER A 129 16.64 5.58 -12.15
CA SER A 129 17.03 6.76 -12.91
C SER A 129 15.89 7.20 -13.81
N PHE A 130 15.73 8.50 -13.98
CA PHE A 130 14.73 9.07 -14.88
C PHE A 130 15.27 10.32 -15.56
N LYS A 131 14.61 10.74 -16.64
CA LYS A 131 14.89 12.02 -17.30
C LYS A 131 13.58 12.68 -17.72
N VAL A 132 13.62 14.00 -17.95
CA VAL A 132 12.51 14.70 -18.59
C VAL A 132 12.49 14.34 -20.08
N SER A 133 11.32 13.99 -20.60
CA SER A 133 11.10 13.68 -22.02
C SER A 133 10.23 14.74 -22.70
N ASP A 134 9.17 15.19 -22.03
CA ASP A 134 8.32 16.29 -22.48
C ASP A 134 8.36 17.43 -21.46
N PRO A 135 9.16 18.49 -21.71
CA PRO A 135 9.29 19.60 -20.78
C PRO A 135 8.01 20.44 -20.67
N GLN A 136 7.23 20.57 -21.75
CA GLN A 136 6.00 21.35 -21.76
C GLN A 136 4.92 20.67 -20.90
N GLN A 137 4.77 19.36 -21.06
CA GLN A 137 3.86 18.57 -20.24
C GLN A 137 4.30 18.57 -18.77
N PHE A 138 5.60 18.39 -18.50
CA PHE A 138 6.13 18.41 -17.14
C PHE A 138 5.85 19.74 -16.43
N ILE A 139 6.08 20.87 -17.08
CA ILE A 139 5.79 22.19 -16.49
C ILE A 139 4.30 22.33 -16.22
N THR A 140 3.46 22.03 -17.20
CA THR A 140 2.01 22.26 -17.12
C THR A 140 1.34 21.39 -16.04
N GLN A 141 1.78 20.13 -15.89
CA GLN A 141 1.13 19.17 -15.01
C GLN A 141 1.78 19.05 -13.62
N VAL A 142 3.07 19.37 -13.49
CA VAL A 142 3.82 19.14 -12.25
C VAL A 142 4.27 20.45 -11.60
N VAL A 143 4.93 21.34 -12.36
CA VAL A 143 5.54 22.57 -11.81
C VAL A 143 4.52 23.68 -11.60
N GLY A 144 3.59 23.85 -12.54
CA GLY A 144 2.67 24.98 -12.57
C GLY A 144 3.42 26.32 -12.65
N THR A 145 3.07 27.25 -11.76
CA THR A 145 3.61 28.63 -11.76
C THR A 145 4.79 28.83 -10.80
N GLN A 146 5.36 27.76 -10.25
CA GLN A 146 6.49 27.86 -9.33
C GLN A 146 7.75 28.41 -10.05
N GLY A 147 8.53 29.22 -9.34
CA GLY A 147 9.75 29.83 -9.87
C GLY A 147 10.90 28.84 -10.06
N THR A 148 10.94 27.79 -9.24
CA THR A 148 11.97 26.75 -9.28
C THR A 148 11.35 25.44 -8.82
N TYR A 149 11.70 24.34 -9.49
CA TYR A 149 11.24 23.00 -9.12
C TYR A 149 12.43 22.06 -8.92
N ARG A 150 12.56 21.51 -7.72
CA ARG A 150 13.72 20.71 -7.30
C ARG A 150 13.38 19.23 -7.14
N MET A 151 14.42 18.40 -7.14
CA MET A 151 14.28 16.95 -7.07
C MET A 151 13.46 16.47 -5.86
N TYR A 152 13.67 17.05 -4.68
CA TYR A 152 13.01 16.60 -3.44
C TYR A 152 11.49 16.78 -3.48
N GLU A 153 10.97 17.69 -4.32
CA GLU A 153 9.54 18.01 -4.42
C GLU A 153 8.76 16.93 -5.17
N ILE A 154 9.41 16.19 -6.08
CA ILE A 154 8.78 15.11 -6.85
C ILE A 154 9.14 13.72 -6.35
N GLU A 155 10.19 13.60 -5.54
CA GLU A 155 10.80 12.32 -5.18
C GLU A 155 9.80 11.34 -4.54
N ASP A 156 8.95 11.82 -3.62
CA ASP A 156 7.96 10.98 -2.94
C ASP A 156 6.90 10.47 -3.93
N ARG A 157 6.42 11.33 -4.84
CA ARG A 157 5.46 10.96 -5.88
C ARG A 157 6.01 9.86 -6.79
N LEU A 158 7.23 10.02 -7.29
CA LEU A 158 7.87 9.02 -8.15
C LEU A 158 8.10 7.70 -7.40
N ARG A 159 8.54 7.78 -6.14
CA ARG A 159 8.70 6.61 -5.29
C ARG A 159 7.39 5.86 -5.08
N ASN A 160 6.29 6.56 -4.82
CA ASN A 160 4.98 5.95 -4.62
C ASN A 160 4.45 5.24 -5.87
N ILE A 161 4.68 5.82 -7.06
CA ILE A 161 4.36 5.17 -8.34
C ILE A 161 5.13 3.84 -8.45
N LEU A 162 6.45 3.88 -8.24
CA LEU A 162 7.30 2.69 -8.34
C LEU A 162 6.94 1.61 -7.30
N LEU A 163 6.66 2.01 -6.05
CA LEU A 163 6.26 1.11 -4.99
C LEU A 163 4.91 0.45 -5.25
N SER A 164 3.96 1.17 -5.84
CA SER A 164 2.67 0.61 -6.27
C SER A 164 2.87 -0.49 -7.31
N LYS A 165 3.70 -0.26 -8.33
CA LYS A 165 4.02 -1.29 -9.36
C LYS A 165 4.79 -2.47 -8.78
N LEU A 166 5.71 -2.21 -7.85
CA LEU A 166 6.42 -3.27 -7.14
C LEU A 166 5.46 -4.16 -6.36
N ALA A 167 4.54 -3.58 -5.58
CA ALA A 167 3.57 -4.34 -4.81
C ALA A 167 2.66 -5.21 -5.69
N ASP A 168 2.20 -4.67 -6.82
CA ASP A 168 1.40 -5.37 -7.81
C ASP A 168 2.14 -6.59 -8.40
N ILE A 169 3.37 -6.39 -8.91
CA ILE A 169 4.19 -7.47 -9.49
C ILE A 169 4.55 -8.52 -8.43
N LEU A 170 4.86 -8.10 -7.21
CA LEU A 170 5.12 -9.04 -6.12
C LEU A 170 3.87 -9.87 -5.78
N GLY A 171 2.69 -9.26 -5.72
CA GLY A 171 1.42 -9.97 -5.48
C GLY A 171 1.11 -11.03 -6.55
N GLU A 172 1.35 -10.70 -7.83
CA GLU A 172 1.20 -11.63 -8.95
C GLU A 172 2.23 -12.77 -8.89
N THR A 173 3.51 -12.44 -8.73
CA THR A 173 4.62 -13.42 -8.80
C THR A 173 4.62 -14.38 -7.63
N THR A 174 4.32 -13.87 -6.42
CA THR A 174 4.32 -14.66 -5.19
C THR A 174 3.15 -15.62 -5.05
N SER A 175 2.15 -15.52 -5.93
CA SER A 175 1.06 -16.49 -5.98
C SER A 175 1.52 -17.85 -6.53
N ALA A 176 2.55 -17.87 -7.38
CA ALA A 176 3.10 -19.09 -7.98
C ALA A 176 4.48 -19.46 -7.44
N LYS A 177 5.27 -18.46 -7.00
CA LYS A 177 6.66 -18.63 -6.60
C LYS A 177 6.87 -18.28 -5.13
N SER A 178 7.79 -19.00 -4.48
CA SER A 178 8.15 -18.72 -3.09
C SER A 178 9.04 -17.47 -2.98
N VAL A 179 9.13 -16.89 -1.79
CA VAL A 179 10.00 -15.72 -1.55
C VAL A 179 11.47 -15.98 -1.88
N VAL A 180 11.94 -17.22 -1.67
CA VAL A 180 13.33 -17.60 -1.97
C VAL A 180 13.60 -17.53 -3.48
N GLU A 181 12.61 -17.90 -4.29
CA GLU A 181 12.72 -17.84 -5.75
C GLU A 181 12.71 -16.40 -6.29
N LEU A 182 12.11 -15.44 -5.57
CA LEU A 182 12.11 -14.02 -5.97
C LEU A 182 13.51 -13.41 -6.00
N ILE A 183 14.42 -13.89 -5.16
CA ILE A 183 15.81 -13.40 -5.13
C ILE A 183 16.47 -13.62 -6.50
N GLY A 184 16.16 -14.74 -7.16
CA GLY A 184 16.64 -15.07 -8.49
C GLY A 184 15.89 -14.36 -9.64
N LEU A 185 14.85 -13.57 -9.34
CA LEU A 185 14.00 -12.90 -10.34
C LEU A 185 14.04 -11.36 -10.23
N THR A 186 15.00 -10.82 -9.50
CA THR A 186 15.08 -9.38 -9.22
C THR A 186 15.26 -8.54 -10.48
N GLU A 187 15.95 -9.06 -11.50
CA GLU A 187 16.13 -8.39 -12.79
C GLU A 187 14.82 -8.35 -13.56
N GLU A 188 14.09 -9.46 -13.63
CA GLU A 188 12.81 -9.58 -14.29
C GLU A 188 11.73 -8.72 -13.62
N ILE A 189 11.72 -8.69 -12.28
CA ILE A 189 10.84 -7.81 -11.51
C ILE A 189 11.20 -6.35 -11.81
N GLY A 190 12.50 -6.00 -11.83
CA GLY A 190 12.94 -4.64 -12.16
C GLY A 190 12.52 -4.21 -13.57
N ALA A 191 12.68 -5.08 -14.56
CA ALA A 191 12.24 -4.85 -15.93
C ALA A 191 10.71 -4.72 -16.03
N GLY A 192 9.97 -5.57 -15.30
CA GLY A 192 8.51 -5.52 -15.21
C GLY A 192 8.00 -4.21 -14.60
N ILE A 193 8.64 -3.74 -13.52
CA ILE A 193 8.32 -2.45 -12.89
C ILE A 193 8.59 -1.31 -13.86
N ARG A 194 9.73 -1.36 -14.57
CA ARG A 194 10.07 -0.35 -15.56
C ARG A 194 9.00 -0.26 -16.65
N ALA A 195 8.55 -1.40 -17.16
CA ALA A 195 7.51 -1.48 -18.19
C ALA A 195 6.16 -0.98 -17.67
N LYS A 196 5.68 -1.51 -16.52
CA LYS A 196 4.39 -1.11 -15.93
C LYS A 196 4.36 0.36 -15.46
N GLY A 197 5.50 0.92 -15.05
CA GLY A 197 5.62 2.29 -14.57
C GLY A 197 5.82 3.32 -15.69
N GLN A 198 6.13 2.89 -16.92
CA GLN A 198 6.50 3.80 -18.00
C GLN A 198 5.38 4.79 -18.35
N ASP A 199 4.13 4.32 -18.37
CA ASP A 199 2.97 5.15 -18.72
C ASP A 199 2.68 6.21 -17.65
N ASP A 200 2.81 5.87 -16.37
CA ASP A 200 2.64 6.82 -15.27
C ASP A 200 3.73 7.90 -15.29
N PHE A 201 4.97 7.53 -15.63
CA PHE A 201 6.05 8.52 -15.83
C PHE A 201 5.79 9.37 -17.07
N ALA A 202 5.35 8.76 -18.17
CA ALA A 202 5.03 9.48 -19.41
C ALA A 202 3.88 10.48 -19.21
N ALA A 203 2.88 10.13 -18.38
CA ALA A 203 1.82 11.04 -17.97
C ALA A 203 2.35 12.28 -17.24
N LEU A 204 3.53 12.23 -16.63
CA LEU A 204 4.19 13.40 -16.04
C LEU A 204 5.14 14.14 -16.99
N GLY A 205 5.32 13.68 -18.24
CA GLY A 205 6.37 14.18 -19.14
C GLY A 205 7.77 13.65 -18.80
N LEU A 206 7.85 12.53 -18.09
CA LEU A 206 9.09 11.88 -17.69
C LEU A 206 9.29 10.54 -18.40
N THR A 207 10.53 10.08 -18.45
CA THR A 207 10.87 8.72 -18.85
C THR A 207 11.67 8.04 -17.75
N LEU A 208 11.17 6.88 -17.30
CA LEU A 208 11.90 5.98 -16.41
C LEU A 208 12.99 5.25 -17.20
N ILE A 209 14.25 5.54 -16.91
CA ILE A 209 15.40 4.99 -17.64
C ILE A 209 15.78 3.62 -17.09
N SER A 210 15.92 3.52 -15.77
CA SER A 210 16.33 2.29 -15.12
C SER A 210 15.67 2.14 -13.76
N PHE A 211 15.47 0.89 -13.35
CA PHE A 211 14.99 0.53 -12.03
C PHE A 211 15.73 -0.73 -11.58
N TYR A 212 16.48 -0.61 -10.48
CA TYR A 212 17.28 -1.67 -9.91
C TYR A 212 16.80 -1.99 -8.50
N ILE A 213 16.64 -3.27 -8.22
CA ILE A 213 16.41 -3.81 -6.88
C ILE A 213 17.77 -4.16 -6.29
N GLY A 214 18.17 -3.43 -5.24
CA GLY A 214 19.44 -3.68 -4.55
C GLY A 214 19.32 -4.87 -3.60
N ASN A 215 18.22 -4.94 -2.85
CA ASN A 215 17.91 -6.09 -2.00
C ASN A 215 16.40 -6.21 -1.79
N LEU A 216 15.92 -7.44 -1.64
CA LEU A 216 14.56 -7.77 -1.24
C LEU A 216 14.65 -8.81 -0.12
N LYS A 217 14.39 -8.40 1.11
CA LYS A 217 14.52 -9.26 2.29
C LYS A 217 13.19 -9.42 3.03
N PRO A 218 12.96 -10.58 3.67
CA PRO A 218 11.92 -10.69 4.68
C PRO A 218 12.09 -9.63 5.77
N SER A 219 10.99 -9.01 6.18
CA SER A 219 10.97 -8.09 7.30
C SER A 219 11.08 -8.88 8.60
N GLU A 220 11.86 -8.39 9.56
CA GLU A 220 12.07 -9.01 10.88
C GLU A 220 10.89 -8.76 11.85
N LYS A 221 9.71 -8.43 11.34
CA LYS A 221 8.54 -8.17 12.19
C LYS A 221 8.21 -9.39 13.04
N SER A 222 7.86 -9.12 14.30
CA SER A 222 7.59 -10.15 15.29
C SER A 222 6.25 -10.87 15.02
N ALA A 223 6.09 -12.09 15.54
CA ALA A 223 4.81 -12.80 15.49
C ALA A 223 3.67 -12.00 16.16
N GLN A 224 3.98 -11.15 17.14
CA GLN A 224 3.03 -10.22 17.75
C GLN A 224 2.52 -9.21 16.71
N GLU A 225 3.42 -8.56 15.97
CA GLU A 225 3.06 -7.58 14.94
C GLU A 225 2.30 -8.23 13.78
N LEU A 226 2.65 -9.46 13.41
CA LEU A 226 1.90 -10.23 12.41
C LEU A 226 0.47 -10.52 12.88
N ARG A 227 0.27 -10.76 14.19
CA ARG A 227 -1.06 -10.93 14.80
C ARG A 227 -1.84 -9.61 14.83
N ASP A 228 -1.18 -8.52 15.21
CA ASP A 228 -1.79 -7.18 15.24
C ASP A 228 -2.17 -6.71 13.82
N MET A 229 -1.45 -7.16 12.79
CA MET A 229 -1.79 -6.97 11.38
C MET A 229 -2.89 -7.92 10.87
N GLY A 230 -3.43 -8.81 11.71
CA GLY A 230 -4.48 -9.76 11.35
C GLY A 230 -4.03 -10.91 10.44
N MET A 231 -2.72 -11.12 10.29
CA MET A 231 -2.15 -12.16 9.42
C MET A 231 -2.02 -13.52 10.10
N LEU A 232 -2.24 -13.59 11.42
CA LEU A 232 -2.19 -14.82 12.21
C LEU A 232 -3.56 -15.09 12.85
N ASP A 233 -4.04 -16.31 12.68
CA ASP A 233 -5.12 -16.88 13.50
C ASP A 233 -4.65 -17.01 14.97
N MET A 234 -5.58 -16.82 15.92
CA MET A 234 -5.36 -17.07 17.34
C MET A 234 -4.83 -18.49 17.62
N GLY A 235 -5.30 -19.50 16.88
CA GLY A 235 -4.79 -20.88 16.97
C GLY A 235 -3.33 -21.01 16.54
N THR A 236 -2.97 -20.44 15.39
CA THR A 236 -1.57 -20.47 14.91
C THR A 236 -0.64 -19.63 15.80
N TYR A 237 -1.10 -18.47 16.27
CA TYR A 237 -0.33 -17.62 17.16
C TYR A 237 -0.06 -18.31 18.52
N THR A 238 -1.06 -18.96 19.11
CA THR A 238 -0.88 -19.69 20.38
C THR A 238 0.07 -20.88 20.23
N GLN A 239 0.05 -21.57 19.09
CA GLN A 239 1.03 -22.62 18.77
C GLN A 239 2.46 -22.07 18.63
N LEU A 240 2.64 -20.95 17.93
CA LEU A 240 3.95 -20.30 17.80
C LEU A 240 4.49 -19.84 19.17
N GLN A 241 3.64 -19.20 19.98
CA GLN A 241 4.02 -18.75 21.32
C GLN A 241 4.39 -19.93 22.24
N ALA A 242 3.66 -21.05 22.15
CA ALA A 242 3.99 -22.27 22.87
C ALA A 242 5.32 -22.89 22.39
N ALA A 243 5.57 -22.88 21.08
CA ALA A 243 6.82 -23.38 20.49
C ALA A 243 8.02 -22.52 20.92
N ASP A 244 7.89 -21.20 20.91
CA ASP A 244 8.94 -20.27 21.37
C ASP A 244 9.20 -20.44 22.87
N ALA A 245 8.14 -20.55 23.70
CA ALA A 245 8.29 -20.81 25.13
C ALA A 245 8.99 -22.15 25.43
N MET A 246 8.70 -23.20 24.65
CA MET A 246 9.41 -24.49 24.75
C MET A 246 10.87 -24.39 24.32
N ARG A 247 11.17 -23.62 23.27
CA ARG A 247 12.54 -23.38 22.79
C ARG A 247 13.36 -22.62 23.82
N ASP A 248 12.81 -21.56 24.40
CA ASP A 248 13.47 -20.75 25.43
C ASP A 248 13.71 -21.54 26.72
N ALA A 249 12.77 -22.42 27.08
CA ALA A 249 12.93 -23.37 28.19
C ALA A 249 14.02 -24.43 27.91
N ALA A 250 14.14 -24.89 26.66
CA ALA A 250 15.17 -25.84 26.24
C ALA A 250 16.57 -25.21 26.13
N GLN A 251 16.66 -23.91 25.78
CA GLN A 251 17.92 -23.17 25.71
C GLN A 251 18.42 -22.70 27.08
N ASN A 252 17.58 -22.73 28.12
CA ASN A 252 17.93 -22.41 29.50
C ASN A 252 17.79 -23.63 30.44
N PRO A 253 18.59 -24.71 30.26
CA PRO A 253 18.52 -25.91 31.10
C PRO A 253 18.89 -25.66 32.57
N SER A 254 19.64 -24.60 32.88
CA SER A 254 19.98 -24.18 34.25
C SER A 254 18.86 -23.36 34.93
N GLY A 255 17.83 -22.95 34.18
CA GLY A 255 16.68 -22.21 34.65
C GLY A 255 15.52 -23.11 35.07
N GLY A 256 15.78 -24.10 35.95
CA GLY A 256 14.79 -25.07 36.43
C GLY A 256 13.57 -24.49 37.18
N ALA A 257 13.39 -23.17 37.20
CA ALA A 257 12.21 -22.47 37.68
C ALA A 257 11.20 -22.13 36.56
N GLY A 258 11.62 -22.06 35.30
CA GLY A 258 10.74 -21.71 34.17
C GLY A 258 9.86 -22.87 33.71
N LEU A 259 10.40 -24.10 33.72
CA LEU A 259 9.65 -25.33 33.41
C LEU A 259 8.58 -25.61 34.48
N THR A 260 8.88 -25.31 35.75
CA THR A 260 7.95 -25.44 36.87
C THR A 260 6.94 -24.29 36.93
N ALA A 261 7.24 -23.12 36.36
CA ALA A 261 6.29 -22.03 36.21
C ALA A 261 5.35 -22.23 35.01
N GLY A 262 5.82 -22.80 33.89
CA GLY A 262 4.97 -23.11 32.73
C GLY A 262 4.05 -24.30 32.97
N ILE A 263 4.56 -25.38 33.57
CA ILE A 263 3.77 -26.54 33.97
C ILE A 263 2.97 -26.26 35.27
N GLY A 264 3.53 -25.44 36.18
CA GLY A 264 2.84 -25.00 37.40
C GLY A 264 1.77 -23.93 37.17
N ALA A 265 1.84 -23.13 36.11
CA ALA A 265 0.74 -22.28 35.67
C ALA A 265 -0.34 -23.11 34.94
N GLY A 266 0.04 -24.14 34.17
CA GLY A 266 -0.91 -25.10 33.59
C GLY A 266 -1.70 -25.88 34.65
N MET A 267 -1.07 -26.27 35.76
CA MET A 267 -1.76 -26.87 36.91
C MET A 267 -2.38 -25.85 37.88
N GLY A 268 -1.85 -24.62 37.95
CA GLY A 268 -2.38 -23.53 38.76
C GLY A 268 -3.69 -22.95 38.20
N ILE A 269 -3.86 -22.92 36.87
CA ILE A 269 -5.13 -22.58 36.22
C ILE A 269 -6.18 -23.69 36.46
N GLY A 270 -5.75 -24.96 36.55
CA GLY A 270 -6.62 -26.07 36.95
C GLY A 270 -7.24 -25.90 38.34
N ASN A 271 -6.42 -25.50 39.33
CA ASN A 271 -6.89 -25.23 40.69
C ASN A 271 -7.68 -23.91 40.83
N LEU A 272 -7.31 -22.85 40.08
CA LEU A 272 -8.04 -21.58 40.11
C LEU A 272 -9.42 -21.71 39.45
N MET A 273 -9.55 -22.55 38.42
CA MET A 273 -10.82 -22.86 37.76
C MET A 273 -11.70 -23.78 38.61
N GLN A 274 -11.11 -24.69 39.39
CA GLN A 274 -11.84 -25.51 40.36
C GLN A 274 -12.34 -24.69 41.57
N GLN A 275 -11.59 -23.68 42.00
CA GLN A 275 -11.96 -22.79 43.10
C GLN A 275 -12.95 -21.68 42.69
N ALA A 276 -12.92 -21.24 41.43
CA ALA A 276 -13.98 -20.39 40.85
C ALA A 276 -15.31 -21.14 40.67
N THR A 277 -15.27 -22.47 40.59
CA THR A 277 -16.47 -23.32 40.44
C THR A 277 -17.10 -23.70 41.80
N SER A 278 -16.36 -23.62 42.91
CA SER A 278 -16.87 -23.97 44.25
C SER A 278 -17.38 -22.77 45.09
N GLY A 279 -17.02 -21.53 44.73
CA GLY A 279 -17.42 -20.32 45.44
C GLY A 279 -18.78 -19.71 45.05
N ALA A 280 -19.44 -20.21 44.01
CA ALA A 280 -20.64 -19.60 43.41
C ALA A 280 -21.98 -20.24 43.84
N MET A 281 -21.99 -21.12 44.85
CA MET A 281 -23.16 -21.96 45.20
C MET A 281 -23.84 -21.62 46.55
N ALA A 282 -23.65 -20.41 47.10
CA ALA A 282 -24.19 -20.06 48.43
C ALA A 282 -24.97 -18.73 48.53
N GLY A 283 -25.42 -18.13 47.42
CA GLY A 283 -26.25 -16.94 47.53
C GLY A 283 -26.81 -16.40 46.23
N GLN A 284 -27.95 -16.95 45.79
CA GLN A 284 -29.06 -16.15 45.24
C GLN A 284 -30.24 -17.03 44.86
N GLN A 285 -31.18 -17.13 45.79
CA GLN A 285 -32.58 -17.42 45.55
C GLN A 285 -33.28 -16.08 45.36
N GLN A 286 -33.36 -15.57 44.12
CA GLN A 286 -34.56 -14.86 43.64
C GLN A 286 -34.52 -14.65 42.12
N SER A 287 -35.36 -15.45 41.45
CA SER A 287 -36.05 -15.19 40.19
C SER A 287 -35.25 -15.09 38.88
N ASN A 288 -35.44 -16.18 38.12
CA ASN A 288 -35.40 -16.32 36.66
C ASN A 288 -34.05 -16.61 36.00
N SER A 289 -33.54 -17.80 36.30
CA SER A 289 -32.66 -18.60 35.45
C SER A 289 -33.16 -20.05 35.46
N ASN A 290 -33.06 -20.73 34.31
CA ASN A 290 -33.10 -22.19 34.22
C ASN A 290 -31.90 -22.61 33.34
N THR A 291 -30.75 -22.82 33.97
CA THR A 291 -30.07 -24.12 34.18
C THR A 291 -29.55 -24.79 32.92
N GLY A 292 -28.22 -24.97 32.85
CA GLY A 292 -27.64 -26.08 32.11
C GLY A 292 -28.04 -27.41 32.76
N VAL A 293 -28.40 -28.38 31.92
CA VAL A 293 -28.50 -29.79 32.29
C VAL A 293 -28.04 -30.60 31.07
N ASN A 294 -27.13 -31.56 31.32
CA ASN A 294 -27.02 -32.78 30.53
C ASN A 294 -28.38 -33.48 30.48
N GLY A 295 -29.24 -33.03 29.57
CA GLY A 295 -30.60 -33.49 29.42
C GLY A 295 -31.06 -33.14 28.02
N VAL A 296 -31.59 -34.14 27.32
CA VAL A 296 -32.21 -33.99 26.01
C VAL A 296 -33.14 -32.76 26.06
N PRO A 297 -32.97 -31.76 25.16
CA PRO A 297 -33.84 -30.58 25.12
C PRO A 297 -35.28 -31.00 24.82
N ASP A 298 -36.26 -30.30 25.39
CA ASP A 298 -37.69 -30.65 25.29
C ASP A 298 -38.19 -30.69 23.83
N VAL A 299 -37.58 -29.89 22.95
CA VAL A 299 -37.79 -29.90 21.52
C VAL A 299 -36.45 -29.80 20.80
N MET A 300 -36.21 -30.70 19.85
CA MET A 300 -34.94 -30.82 19.13
C MET A 300 -35.13 -30.75 17.62
N THR A 301 -34.08 -30.32 16.93
CA THR A 301 -33.95 -30.41 15.47
C THR A 301 -33.59 -31.84 15.03
N PRO A 302 -33.81 -32.22 13.76
CA PRO A 302 -33.39 -33.52 13.24
C PRO A 302 -31.88 -33.78 13.44
N SER A 303 -31.06 -32.75 13.26
CA SER A 303 -29.60 -32.81 13.49
C SER A 303 -29.22 -33.04 14.96
N GLU A 304 -29.98 -32.49 15.91
CA GLU A 304 -29.78 -32.73 17.34
C GLU A 304 -30.28 -34.11 17.76
N ALA A 305 -31.40 -34.59 17.21
CA ALA A 305 -31.88 -35.96 17.42
C ALA A 305 -30.89 -37.01 16.88
N ALA A 306 -30.29 -36.75 15.72
CA ALA A 306 -29.27 -37.60 15.12
C ALA A 306 -28.05 -37.79 16.05
N LYS A 307 -27.63 -36.72 16.74
CA LYS A 307 -26.56 -36.79 17.74
C LYS A 307 -26.93 -37.61 18.97
N VAL A 308 -28.18 -37.55 19.42
CA VAL A 308 -28.68 -38.34 20.56
C VAL A 308 -28.79 -39.82 20.20
N LEU A 309 -29.30 -40.12 19.01
CA LEU A 309 -29.49 -41.49 18.50
C LEU A 309 -28.19 -42.10 17.93
N LYS A 310 -27.13 -41.30 17.74
CA LYS A 310 -25.87 -41.69 17.07
C LYS A 310 -26.08 -42.24 15.65
N VAL A 311 -27.01 -41.66 14.90
CA VAL A 311 -27.30 -42.00 13.48
C VAL A 311 -27.14 -40.75 12.60
N THR A 312 -27.27 -40.91 11.28
CA THR A 312 -27.22 -39.76 10.37
C THR A 312 -28.52 -38.95 10.40
N GLU A 313 -28.47 -37.68 10.05
CA GLU A 313 -29.67 -36.83 9.95
C GLU A 313 -30.66 -37.33 8.88
N GLU A 314 -30.17 -37.98 7.83
CA GLU A 314 -30.97 -38.59 6.77
C GLU A 314 -31.82 -39.75 7.31
N ASP A 315 -31.26 -40.59 8.19
CA ASP A 315 -31.98 -41.70 8.82
C ASP A 315 -33.10 -41.20 9.75
N VAL A 316 -32.86 -40.10 10.49
CA VAL A 316 -33.88 -39.47 11.34
C VAL A 316 -35.01 -38.87 10.49
N MET A 317 -34.67 -38.25 9.36
CA MET A 317 -35.67 -37.72 8.41
C MET A 317 -36.46 -38.83 7.73
N ALA A 318 -35.84 -39.97 7.43
CA ALA A 318 -36.51 -41.16 6.92
C ALA A 318 -37.52 -41.72 7.94
N ALA A 319 -37.13 -41.83 9.22
CA ALA A 319 -38.01 -42.29 10.31
C ALA A 319 -39.20 -41.34 10.57
N ILE A 320 -39.03 -40.03 10.37
CA ILE A 320 -40.15 -39.07 10.42
C ILE A 320 -41.09 -39.26 9.22
N THR A 321 -40.54 -39.58 8.05
CA THR A 321 -41.32 -39.73 6.81
C THR A 321 -42.06 -41.06 6.75
N SER A 322 -41.49 -42.14 7.32
CA SER A 322 -42.16 -43.44 7.47
C SER A 322 -43.26 -43.43 8.54
N GLY A 323 -43.26 -42.42 9.42
CA GLY A 323 -44.24 -42.26 10.50
C GLY A 323 -43.82 -42.93 11.81
N ASP A 324 -42.64 -43.55 11.87
CA ASP A 324 -42.12 -44.22 13.05
C ASP A 324 -41.70 -43.21 14.14
N LEU A 325 -41.23 -42.03 13.74
CA LEU A 325 -40.85 -40.95 14.66
C LEU A 325 -41.79 -39.74 14.53
N LYS A 326 -42.59 -39.48 15.57
CA LYS A 326 -43.54 -38.35 15.61
C LYS A 326 -42.81 -37.01 15.70
N ALA A 327 -42.89 -36.19 14.64
CA ALA A 327 -42.37 -34.83 14.60
C ALA A 327 -43.42 -33.82 14.10
N LYS A 328 -43.31 -32.56 14.53
CA LYS A 328 -44.16 -31.46 14.07
C LYS A 328 -43.43 -30.64 13.00
N LYS A 329 -44.05 -30.50 11.83
CA LYS A 329 -43.54 -29.64 10.75
C LYS A 329 -43.90 -28.18 11.03
N LEU A 330 -42.89 -27.31 11.03
CA LEU A 330 -43.02 -25.86 11.15
C LEU A 330 -42.32 -25.23 9.94
N GLY A 331 -43.11 -24.93 8.90
CA GLY A 331 -42.58 -24.46 7.61
C GLY A 331 -41.72 -25.53 6.92
N ASN A 332 -40.46 -25.21 6.64
CA ASN A 332 -39.49 -26.14 6.03
C ASN A 332 -38.70 -26.97 7.06
N ALA A 333 -38.91 -26.77 8.36
CA ALA A 333 -38.17 -27.45 9.42
C ALA A 333 -39.05 -28.41 10.22
N TYR A 334 -38.46 -29.51 10.69
CA TYR A 334 -39.09 -30.42 11.64
C TYR A 334 -38.64 -30.13 13.07
N ARG A 335 -39.53 -30.38 14.03
CA ARG A 335 -39.26 -30.33 15.46
C ARG A 335 -39.74 -31.62 16.11
N ILE A 336 -38.84 -32.29 16.81
CA ILE A 336 -39.08 -33.56 17.49
C ILE A 336 -39.16 -33.24 18.99
N SER A 337 -40.21 -33.68 19.68
CA SER A 337 -40.24 -33.53 21.14
C SER A 337 -39.45 -34.66 21.80
N LYS A 338 -38.90 -34.40 22.98
CA LYS A 338 -38.22 -35.42 23.78
C LYS A 338 -39.09 -36.66 24.03
N SER A 339 -40.39 -36.46 24.30
CA SER A 339 -41.35 -37.55 24.51
C SER A 339 -41.48 -38.47 23.29
N SER A 340 -41.49 -37.92 22.07
CA SER A 340 -41.57 -38.73 20.84
C SER A 340 -40.29 -39.53 20.59
N LEU A 341 -39.13 -38.95 20.92
CA LEU A 341 -37.85 -39.64 20.80
C LEU A 341 -37.74 -40.80 21.82
N GLU A 342 -38.21 -40.59 23.05
CA GLU A 342 -38.24 -41.62 24.09
C GLU A 342 -39.26 -42.74 23.80
N GLU A 343 -40.39 -42.42 23.16
CA GLU A 343 -41.36 -43.42 22.67
C GLU A 343 -40.72 -44.30 21.58
N PHE A 344 -40.07 -43.68 20.60
CA PHE A 344 -39.35 -44.39 19.53
C PHE A 344 -38.22 -45.30 20.06
N LEU A 345 -37.47 -44.87 21.07
CA LEU A 345 -36.41 -45.67 21.69
C LEU A 345 -36.93 -46.87 22.51
N LYS A 346 -38.21 -46.88 22.89
CA LYS A 346 -38.82 -47.95 23.69
C LYS A 346 -39.43 -49.08 22.85
N GLY A 347 -39.61 -48.85 21.54
CA GLY A 347 -40.24 -49.81 20.61
C GLY A 347 -41.75 -49.66 20.60
#